data_AF-A0A3D5EKP0-F1
#
_entry.id   AF-A0A3D5EKP0-F1
#
_cell.length_a   1.000
_cell.length_b   1.000
_cell.length_c   1.000
_cell.angle_alpha   90.00
_cell.angle_beta   90.00
_cell.angle_gamma   90.00
#
_symmetry.space_group_name_H-M   'P 1'
#
loop_
_entity.id
_entity.type
_entity.pdbx_description
1 polymer ?
#
loop_
_entity_poly.entity_id
_entity_poly.type
_entity_poly.pdbx_seq_one_letter_code
_entity_poly.pdbx_strand_id
1 'polypeptide(L)'
;MKFEQIIERIISINHAWKLARDDFGKNSPITISLREQKSSWQANLLRFYPEASYLALATDSGAHDEELYSVRLNKPVKTSIGLKNDAEHIPKRLAESLFTNQELNKYFNKDV
;
A
#
# COMPACT_ATOMS: atom_id res chain seq x y z
N MET A 1 15.20 9.81 1.01
CA MET A 1 15.05 8.56 0.22
C MET A 1 14.41 8.95 -1.11
N LYS A 2 14.81 8.36 -2.25
CA LYS A 2 14.18 8.70 -3.54
C LYS A 2 12.78 8.09 -3.62
N PHE A 3 11.89 8.71 -4.40
CA PHE A 3 10.49 8.28 -4.54
C PHE A 3 10.38 6.82 -5.00
N GLU A 4 11.18 6.45 -5.99
CA GLU A 4 11.25 5.09 -6.57
C GLU A 4 11.69 4.06 -5.52
N GLN A 5 12.64 4.43 -4.64
CA GLN A 5 13.14 3.54 -3.59
C GLN A 5 12.08 3.23 -2.53
N ILE A 6 11.15 4.17 -2.27
CA ILE A 6 10.03 3.92 -1.36
C ILE A 6 9.09 2.86 -1.97
N ILE A 7 8.77 3.03 -3.25
CA ILE A 7 7.90 2.10 -4.00
C ILE A 7 8.54 0.70 -4.06
N GLU A 8 9.82 0.61 -4.38
CA GLU A 8 10.58 -0.65 -4.38
C GLU A 8 10.57 -1.33 -3.02
N ARG A 9 10.73 -0.56 -1.94
CA ARG A 9 10.69 -1.07 -0.57
C ARG A 9 9.31 -1.65 -0.24
N ILE A 10 8.25 -0.92 -0.57
CA ILE A 10 6.85 -1.38 -0.37
C ILE A 10 6.62 -2.70 -1.08
N ILE A 11 6.99 -2.79 -2.35
CA ILE A 11 6.76 -4.00 -3.15
C ILE A 11 7.61 -5.18 -2.65
N SER A 12 8.85 -4.93 -2.26
CA SER A 12 9.71 -5.97 -1.68
C SER A 12 9.12 -6.54 -0.39
N ILE A 13 8.60 -5.69 0.50
CA ILE A 13 7.93 -6.12 1.73
C ILE A 13 6.61 -6.86 1.40
N ASN A 14 5.87 -6.41 0.39
CA ASN A 14 4.66 -7.10 -0.07
C ASN A 14 4.95 -8.51 -0.57
N HIS A 15 6.04 -8.72 -1.30
CA HIS A 15 6.47 -10.05 -1.72
C HIS A 15 6.84 -10.93 -0.53
N ALA A 16 7.61 -10.39 0.44
CA ALA A 16 7.93 -11.10 1.67
C ALA A 16 6.68 -11.46 2.47
N TRP A 17 5.69 -10.56 2.54
CA TRP A 17 4.40 -10.79 3.19
C TRP A 17 3.62 -11.93 2.54
N LYS A 18 3.56 -11.98 1.20
CA LYS A 18 2.89 -13.06 0.44
C LYS A 18 3.54 -14.41 0.76
N LEU A 19 4.88 -14.48 0.69
CA LEU A 19 5.62 -15.70 1.04
C LEU A 19 5.38 -16.13 2.49
N ALA A 20 5.52 -15.22 3.45
CA ALA A 20 5.29 -15.52 4.86
C ALA A 20 3.86 -15.98 5.16
N ARG A 21 2.87 -15.38 4.47
CA ARG A 21 1.47 -15.79 4.58
C ARG A 21 1.27 -17.22 4.08
N ASP A 22 1.90 -17.56 2.97
CA ASP A 22 1.75 -18.88 2.35
C ASP A 22 2.48 -19.97 3.17
N ASP A 23 3.64 -19.65 3.75
CA ASP A 23 4.45 -20.58 4.56
C ASP A 23 3.96 -20.74 6.01
N PHE A 24 3.56 -19.64 6.66
CA PHE A 24 3.27 -19.59 8.09
C PHE A 24 1.81 -19.26 8.43
N GLY A 25 0.99 -18.97 7.41
CA GLY A 25 -0.41 -18.58 7.58
C GLY A 25 -0.62 -17.08 7.86
N LYS A 26 -1.86 -16.63 7.65
CA LYS A 26 -2.25 -15.20 7.75
C LYS A 26 -2.14 -14.60 9.15
N ASN A 27 -2.19 -15.43 10.18
CA ASN A 27 -2.18 -15.02 11.59
C ASN A 27 -0.81 -15.17 12.27
N SER A 28 0.23 -15.58 11.53
CA SER A 28 1.57 -15.69 12.12
C SER A 28 2.12 -14.30 12.47
N PRO A 29 2.93 -14.17 13.55
CA PRO A 29 3.52 -12.89 13.92
C PRO A 29 4.32 -12.22 12.80
N ILE A 30 5.05 -13.00 12.01
CA ILE A 30 5.86 -12.48 10.90
C ILE A 30 4.97 -11.97 9.75
N THR A 31 3.90 -12.68 9.41
CA THR A 31 2.94 -12.24 8.38
C THR A 31 2.25 -10.93 8.81
N ILE A 32 1.86 -10.83 10.07
CA ILE A 32 1.26 -9.61 10.64
C ILE A 32 2.26 -8.45 10.58
N SER A 33 3.48 -8.66 11.05
CA SER A 33 4.51 -7.61 11.09
C SER A 33 4.87 -7.09 9.70
N LEU A 34 5.01 -7.98 8.69
CA LEU A 34 5.30 -7.58 7.32
C LEU A 34 4.16 -6.78 6.69
N ARG A 35 2.90 -7.17 6.95
CA ARG A 35 1.72 -6.40 6.50
C ARG A 35 1.74 -4.99 7.09
N GLU A 36 1.93 -4.87 8.40
CA GLU A 36 1.96 -3.58 9.09
C GLU A 36 3.13 -2.71 8.62
N GLN A 37 4.31 -3.31 8.41
CA GLN A 37 5.47 -2.61 7.89
C GLN A 37 5.23 -2.10 6.46
N LYS A 38 4.61 -2.91 5.59
CA LYS A 38 4.18 -2.47 4.25
C LYS A 38 3.23 -1.28 4.34
N SER A 39 2.21 -1.38 5.18
CA SER A 39 1.20 -0.32 5.37
C SER A 39 1.80 0.97 5.93
N SER A 40 2.77 0.88 6.84
CA SER A 40 3.51 2.04 7.34
C SER A 40 4.32 2.73 6.23
N TRP A 41 4.98 1.96 5.36
CA TRP A 41 5.70 2.53 4.21
C TRP A 41 4.76 3.17 3.18
N GLN A 42 3.60 2.57 2.94
CA GLN A 42 2.54 3.14 2.11
C GLN A 42 2.05 4.48 2.67
N ALA A 43 1.87 4.59 3.99
CA ALA A 43 1.52 5.85 4.65
C ALA A 43 2.62 6.91 4.50
N ASN A 44 3.88 6.53 4.62
CA ASN A 44 5.00 7.45 4.40
C ASN A 44 5.07 7.93 2.94
N LEU A 45 4.77 7.07 1.96
CA LEU A 45 4.72 7.46 0.55
C LEU A 45 3.70 8.60 0.34
N LEU A 46 2.48 8.45 0.85
CA LEU A 46 1.41 9.44 0.73
C LEU A 46 1.74 10.75 1.46
N ARG A 47 2.44 10.67 2.60
CA ARG A 47 2.85 11.86 3.37
C ARG A 47 4.00 12.63 2.71
N PHE A 48 5.00 11.93 2.18
CA PHE A 48 6.16 12.55 1.57
C PHE A 48 5.93 12.98 0.12
N TYR A 49 5.02 12.31 -0.58
CA TYR A 49 4.73 12.55 -1.99
C TYR A 49 3.22 12.64 -2.27
N PRO A 50 2.49 13.55 -1.60
CA PRO A 50 1.03 13.67 -1.73
C PRO A 50 0.60 14.10 -3.14
N GLU A 51 1.46 14.82 -3.87
CA GLU A 51 1.18 15.26 -5.25
C GLU A 51 1.52 14.19 -6.31
N ALA A 52 2.07 13.05 -5.89
CA ALA A 52 2.47 11.96 -6.79
C ALA A 52 1.78 10.63 -6.47
N SER A 53 1.01 10.55 -5.38
CA SER A 53 0.34 9.34 -4.93
C SER A 53 -0.98 9.64 -4.23
N TYR A 54 -1.92 8.70 -4.32
CA TYR A 54 -3.27 8.83 -3.75
C TYR A 54 -3.84 7.47 -3.34
N LEU A 55 -4.91 7.49 -2.56
CA LEU A 55 -5.72 6.32 -2.21
C LEU A 55 -6.93 6.23 -3.15
N ALA A 56 -7.20 5.01 -3.63
CA ALA A 56 -8.42 4.68 -4.36
C ALA A 56 -9.04 3.40 -3.78
N LEU A 57 -10.36 3.22 -3.88
CA LEU A 57 -10.98 1.95 -3.53
C LEU A 57 -10.51 0.86 -4.51
N ALA A 58 -10.09 -0.28 -4.00
CA ALA A 58 -9.71 -1.40 -4.85
C ALA A 58 -10.97 -2.09 -5.37
N THR A 59 -11.21 -2.06 -6.68
CA THR A 59 -12.42 -2.63 -7.32
C THR A 59 -12.32 -4.14 -7.54
N ASP A 60 -11.14 -4.72 -7.36
CA ASP A 60 -10.87 -6.17 -7.41
C ASP A 60 -10.98 -6.86 -6.04
N SER A 61 -11.50 -6.16 -5.03
CA SER A 61 -11.62 -6.66 -3.65
C SER A 61 -12.61 -7.82 -3.47
N GLY A 62 -13.40 -8.18 -4.49
CA GLY A 62 -14.38 -9.28 -4.41
C GLY A 62 -13.79 -10.66 -4.11
N ALA A 63 -12.47 -10.83 -4.22
CA ALA A 63 -11.74 -12.05 -3.87
C ALA A 63 -11.05 -12.00 -2.49
N HIS A 64 -11.23 -10.93 -1.72
CA HIS A 64 -10.55 -10.71 -0.45
C HIS A 64 -11.52 -10.70 0.74
N ASP A 65 -11.08 -11.24 1.87
CA ASP A 65 -11.83 -11.29 3.14
C ASP A 65 -12.12 -9.88 3.73
N GLU A 66 -11.53 -8.81 3.17
CA GLU A 66 -11.65 -7.43 3.65
C GLU A 66 -11.61 -6.39 2.51
N GLU A 67 -12.21 -5.21 2.75
CA GLU A 67 -12.10 -4.07 1.85
C GLU A 67 -10.65 -3.56 1.78
N LEU A 68 -10.19 -3.26 0.56
CA LEU A 68 -8.84 -2.77 0.31
C LEU A 68 -8.88 -1.39 -0.34
N TYR A 69 -7.89 -0.57 0.02
CA TYR A 69 -7.50 0.57 -0.80
C TYR A 69 -6.27 0.21 -1.63
N SER A 70 -6.16 0.82 -2.81
CA SER A 70 -4.95 0.80 -3.62
C SER A 70 -4.20 2.11 -3.44
N VAL A 71 -2.89 2.04 -3.20
CA VAL A 71 -2.02 3.22 -3.14
C VAL A 71 -1.53 3.49 -4.56
N ARG A 72 -2.24 4.35 -5.29
CA ARG A 72 -2.00 4.62 -6.71
C ARG A 72 -0.93 5.71 -6.90
N LEU A 73 -0.29 5.67 -8.06
CA LEU A 73 0.68 6.68 -8.49
C LEU A 73 0.05 7.55 -9.58
N ASN A 74 0.24 8.87 -9.53
CA ASN A 74 -0.33 9.80 -10.51
C ASN A 74 0.19 9.58 -11.93
N LYS A 75 1.42 9.06 -12.05
CA LYS A 75 2.05 8.67 -13.31
C LYS A 75 2.80 7.36 -13.11
N PRO A 76 2.98 6.54 -14.16
CA PRO A 76 3.80 5.35 -14.07
C PRO A 76 5.24 5.69 -13.63
N VAL A 77 5.78 4.94 -12.67
CA VAL A 77 7.12 5.15 -12.11
C VAL A 77 8.02 3.99 -12.51
N LYS A 78 9.18 4.31 -13.09
CA LYS A 78 10.19 3.29 -13.44
C LYS A 78 11.00 2.94 -12.19
N THR A 79 10.98 1.66 -11.84
CA THR A 79 11.76 1.08 -10.73
C THR A 79 12.68 -0.02 -11.26
N SER A 80 13.60 -0.51 -10.43
CA SER A 80 14.43 -1.69 -10.70
C SER A 80 13.63 -2.97 -10.91
N ILE A 81 12.40 -3.02 -10.38
CA ILE A 81 11.46 -4.15 -10.50
C ILE A 81 10.39 -3.91 -11.58
N GLY A 82 10.60 -2.93 -12.46
CA GLY A 82 9.74 -2.64 -13.61
C GLY A 82 8.97 -1.32 -13.50
N LEU A 83 8.06 -1.10 -14.45
CA LEU A 83 7.16 0.05 -14.46
C LEU A 83 5.99 -0.20 -13.50
N LYS A 84 5.70 0.74 -12.61
CA LYS A 84 4.66 0.61 -11.58
C LYS A 84 3.64 1.73 -11.69
N ASN A 85 2.37 1.36 -11.53
CA ASN A 85 1.23 2.29 -11.51
C ASN A 85 0.65 2.46 -10.10
N ASP A 86 1.07 1.60 -9.16
CA ASP A 86 0.68 1.63 -7.76
C ASP A 86 1.84 1.15 -6.87
N ALA A 87 1.67 1.37 -5.58
CA ALA A 87 2.49 0.87 -4.50
C ALA A 87 1.67 -0.12 -3.66
N GLU A 88 1.00 -1.06 -4.33
CA GLU A 88 0.25 -2.18 -3.73
C GLU A 88 -1.00 -1.78 -2.93
N HIS A 89 -1.77 -2.81 -2.54
CA HIS A 89 -2.98 -2.64 -1.73
C HIS A 89 -2.68 -2.55 -0.23
N ILE A 90 -3.52 -1.79 0.47
CA ILE A 90 -3.55 -1.64 1.92
C ILE A 90 -4.96 -2.00 2.43
N PRO A 91 -5.09 -2.82 3.49
CA PRO A 91 -6.38 -3.03 4.15
C PRO A 91 -7.01 -1.72 4.59
N LYS A 92 -8.28 -1.49 4.24
CA LYS A 92 -8.99 -0.26 4.60
C LYS A 92 -8.92 0.00 6.11
N ARG A 93 -9.16 -1.03 6.93
CA ARG A 93 -9.03 -0.94 8.39
C ARG A 93 -7.65 -0.47 8.85
N LEU A 94 -6.58 -0.90 8.18
CA LEU A 94 -5.23 -0.44 8.51
C LEU A 94 -5.00 1.00 8.06
N ALA A 95 -5.47 1.38 6.87
CA ALA A 95 -5.42 2.77 6.42
C ALA A 95 -6.14 3.69 7.43
N GLU A 96 -7.36 3.33 7.84
CA GLU A 96 -8.15 4.06 8.84
C GLU A 96 -7.47 4.15 10.22
N SER A 97 -6.61 3.18 10.57
CA SER A 97 -5.78 3.26 11.78
C SER A 97 -4.51 4.09 11.65
N LEU A 98 -3.96 4.21 10.43
CA LEU A 98 -2.67 4.86 10.17
C LEU A 98 -2.81 6.35 9.83
N PHE A 99 -3.98 6.76 9.33
CA PHE A 99 -4.26 8.11 8.90
C PHE A 99 -5.34 8.76 9.75
N THR A 100 -5.22 10.06 9.95
CA THR A 100 -6.33 10.87 10.44
C THR A 100 -7.42 11.00 9.37
N ASN A 101 -8.65 11.35 9.77
CA ASN A 101 -9.73 11.64 8.81
C ASN A 101 -9.38 12.77 7.83
N GLN A 102 -8.58 13.75 8.26
CA GLN A 102 -8.09 14.83 7.39
C GLN A 102 -7.14 14.30 6.33
N GLU A 103 -6.21 13.42 6.71
CA GLU A 103 -5.30 12.76 5.79
C GLU A 103 -6.05 11.84 4.81
N LEU A 104 -6.99 11.03 5.31
CA LEU A 104 -7.82 10.19 4.43
C LEU A 104 -8.55 11.05 3.40
N ASN A 105 -9.24 12.11 3.82
CA ASN A 105 -9.94 13.01 2.90
C ASN A 105 -9.00 13.70 1.90
N LYS A 106 -7.76 14.01 2.31
CA LYS A 106 -6.74 14.62 1.44
C LYS A 106 -6.23 13.62 0.40
N TYR A 107 -5.96 12.39 0.81
CA TYR A 107 -5.33 11.38 -0.03
C TYR A 107 -6.32 10.61 -0.89
N PHE A 108 -7.59 10.54 -0.50
CA PHE A 108 -8.59 9.82 -1.25
C PHE A 108 -8.96 10.59 -2.51
N ASN A 109 -8.72 9.99 -3.67
CA ASN A 109 -9.21 10.54 -4.92
C ASN A 109 -10.68 10.12 -5.10
N LYS A 110 -11.57 11.10 -5.28
CA LYS A 110 -13.02 10.87 -5.47
C LYS A 110 -13.43 10.74 -6.93
N ASP A 111 -12.50 10.98 -7.86
CA ASP A 111 -12.77 11.05 -9.31
C ASP A 111 -12.47 9.74 -10.04
N VAL A 112 -12.28 8.63 -9.32
CA VAL A 112 -12.09 7.26 -9.85
C VAL A 112 -13.08 6.31 -9.21
#